data_AF-M8AKB9-F1
#
_entry.id   AF-M8AKB9-F1
#
_cell.length_a   1.000
_cell.length_b   1.000
_cell.length_c   1.000
_cell.angle_alpha   90.00
_cell.angle_beta   90.00
_cell.angle_gamma   90.00
#
_symmetry.space_group_name_H-M   'P 1'
#
loop_
_entity.id
_entity.type
_entity.pdbx_description
1 polymer ?
#
loop_
_entity_poly.entity_id
_entity_poly.type
_entity_poly.pdbx_seq_one_letter_code
_entity_poly.pdbx_strand_id
1 'polypeptide(L)'
;MQLYPRSPHPVLAHVPNNFGDPSLFNYFLVESGGRVLLAIHHLTAQHCGVEPFQQNAYKLFALDIDRSELIPVNCLGGRALFLSRDRSLSVSARDLPSVNNNSIYFSLRRDPVVVHSIRTGFSERLAVTCQIHDGKDRIRPSVRPFTIADHLLTYCHPHEWTKGLMFHEYHSIPESFEELTKNIKAKNSELRIPRIAAR
;
A
#
# COMPACT_ATOMS: atom_id res chain seq x y z
N MET A 1 -6.78 -27.59 13.29
CA MET A 1 -5.35 -27.34 13.58
C MET A 1 -5.22 -25.85 13.79
N GLN A 2 -5.12 -25.40 15.05
CA GLN A 2 -5.02 -23.97 15.36
C GLN A 2 -3.55 -23.59 15.31
N LEU A 3 -3.16 -22.85 14.27
CA LEU A 3 -1.76 -22.53 13.93
C LEU A 3 -1.14 -21.42 14.80
N TYR A 4 -1.93 -20.76 15.66
CA TYR A 4 -1.46 -19.68 16.53
C TYR A 4 -1.90 -19.91 17.98
N PRO A 5 -1.01 -19.68 18.97
CA PRO A 5 -1.38 -19.76 20.37
C PRO A 5 -2.48 -18.75 20.70
N ARG A 6 -3.40 -19.11 21.60
CA ARG A 6 -4.37 -18.15 22.15
C ARG A 6 -3.58 -17.09 22.90
N SER A 7 -3.55 -15.86 22.37
CA SER A 7 -2.96 -14.73 23.09
C SER A 7 -3.79 -14.47 24.35
N PRO A 8 -3.18 -14.43 25.55
CA PRO A 8 -3.86 -14.01 26.78
C PRO A 8 -4.18 -12.50 26.79
N HIS A 9 -3.57 -11.73 25.88
CA HIS A 9 -3.81 -10.30 25.70
C HIS A 9 -4.42 -10.08 24.31
N PRO A 10 -5.75 -9.97 24.19
CA PRO A 10 -6.41 -9.78 22.89
C PRO A 10 -6.15 -8.40 22.28
N VAL A 11 -5.69 -7.44 23.08
CA VAL A 11 -5.41 -6.06 22.67
C VAL A 11 -4.02 -5.68 23.14
N LEU A 12 -3.15 -5.28 22.20
CA LEU A 12 -1.77 -4.87 22.48
C LEU A 12 -1.63 -3.36 22.70
N ALA A 13 -2.50 -2.55 22.11
CA ALA A 13 -2.57 -1.11 22.35
C ALA A 13 -3.87 -0.54 21.76
N HIS A 14 -4.30 0.62 22.26
CA HIS A 14 -5.45 1.35 21.73
C HIS A 14 -5.00 2.50 20.83
N VAL A 15 -5.62 2.61 19.66
CA VAL A 15 -5.45 3.78 18.79
C VAL A 15 -6.05 5.01 19.48
N PRO A 16 -5.34 6.14 19.56
CA PRO A 16 -5.88 7.37 20.15
C PRO A 16 -7.18 7.79 19.46
N ASN A 17 -8.22 8.21 20.20
CA ASN A 17 -9.55 8.53 19.64
C ASN A 17 -9.61 9.83 18.81
N ASN A 18 -8.47 10.45 18.48
CA ASN A 18 -8.40 11.80 17.94
C ASN A 18 -8.45 11.85 16.41
N PHE A 19 -8.91 10.80 15.74
CA PHE A 19 -8.90 10.70 14.26
C PHE A 19 -10.23 11.04 13.61
N GLY A 20 -11.36 10.97 14.33
CA GLY A 20 -12.71 11.14 13.76
C GLY A 20 -13.38 9.79 13.50
N ASP A 21 -14.22 9.71 12.46
CA ASP A 21 -14.98 8.49 12.12
C ASP A 21 -14.03 7.33 11.69
N PRO A 22 -13.97 6.22 12.45
CA PRO A 22 -13.13 5.07 12.16
C PRO A 22 -13.34 4.43 10.78
N SER A 23 -14.51 4.61 10.16
CA SER A 23 -14.84 4.05 8.85
C SER A 23 -14.06 4.71 7.69
N LEU A 24 -13.43 5.86 7.95
CA LEU A 24 -12.63 6.60 6.96
C LEU A 24 -11.12 6.32 7.08
N PHE A 25 -10.71 5.41 7.97
CA PHE A 25 -9.30 5.07 8.17
C PHE A 25 -8.94 3.70 7.62
N ASN A 26 -7.71 3.60 7.10
CA ASN A 26 -7.08 2.32 6.85
C ASN A 26 -5.89 2.16 7.80
N TYR A 27 -5.76 0.97 8.36
CA TYR A 27 -4.71 0.62 9.30
C TYR A 27 -3.75 -0.35 8.61
N PHE A 28 -2.46 -0.04 8.68
CA PHE A 28 -1.41 -0.87 8.10
C PHE A 28 -0.38 -1.18 9.17
N LEU A 29 -0.10 -2.46 9.39
CA LEU A 29 0.99 -2.91 10.24
C LEU A 29 2.20 -3.25 9.39
N VAL A 30 3.36 -2.73 9.77
CA VAL A 30 4.60 -2.93 9.03
C VAL A 30 5.78 -3.05 9.98
N GLU A 31 6.59 -4.09 9.80
CA GLU A 31 7.89 -4.19 10.47
C GLU A 31 8.86 -3.21 9.78
N SER A 32 9.57 -2.41 10.57
CA SER A 32 10.52 -1.41 10.10
C SER A 32 11.68 -1.26 11.08
N GLY A 33 12.81 -1.87 10.75
CA GLY A 33 14.07 -1.68 11.50
C GLY A 33 14.02 -2.24 12.92
N GLY A 34 13.41 -3.41 13.10
CA GLY A 34 13.24 -4.09 14.38
C GLY A 34 12.04 -3.61 15.19
N ARG A 35 11.21 -2.72 14.63
CA ARG A 35 10.02 -2.15 15.31
C ARG A 35 8.77 -2.45 14.49
N VAL A 36 7.67 -2.76 15.17
CA VAL A 36 6.36 -2.82 14.52
C VAL A 36 5.78 -1.42 14.50
N LEU A 37 5.48 -0.91 13.30
CA LEU A 37 4.82 0.35 13.09
C LEU A 37 3.36 0.13 12.70
N LEU A 38 2.47 0.92 13.29
CA LEU A 38 1.09 1.12 12.86
C LEU A 38 1.02 2.42 12.06
N ALA A 39 0.72 2.31 10.77
CA ALA A 39 0.40 3.44 9.92
C ALA A 39 -1.11 3.58 9.78
N ILE A 40 -1.62 4.77 10.09
CA ILE A 40 -3.03 5.11 10.02
C ILE A 40 -3.21 6.10 8.88
N HIS A 41 -3.82 5.62 7.80
CA HIS A 41 -4.27 6.46 6.70
C HIS A 41 -5.55 7.20 7.10
N HIS A 42 -5.60 8.50 6.82
CA HIS A 42 -6.78 9.32 7.03
C HIS A 42 -6.89 10.40 5.96
N LEU A 43 -8.10 10.92 5.78
CA LEU A 43 -8.35 12.06 4.91
C LEU A 43 -8.21 13.36 5.72
N THR A 44 -7.52 14.34 5.15
CA THR A 44 -7.43 15.68 5.72
C THR A 44 -8.64 16.52 5.30
N ALA A 45 -9.20 17.27 6.25
CA ALA A 45 -10.23 18.25 5.97
C ALA A 45 -9.58 19.51 5.37
N GLN A 46 -9.16 19.48 4.11
CA GLN A 46 -8.65 20.68 3.42
C GLN A 46 -9.31 20.94 2.05
N HIS A 47 -9.64 22.22 1.91
CA HIS A 47 -10.31 23.06 0.90
C HIS A 47 -10.68 22.52 -0.51
N CYS A 48 -11.81 23.06 -1.01
CA CYS A 48 -12.21 23.01 -2.41
C CYS A 48 -11.05 23.39 -3.36
N GLY A 49 -10.83 22.59 -4.40
CA GLY A 49 -9.84 22.85 -5.45
C GLY A 49 -8.51 22.08 -5.33
N VAL A 50 -8.36 21.24 -4.31
CA VAL A 50 -7.19 20.38 -4.12
C VAL A 50 -7.43 19.00 -4.76
N GLU A 51 -6.41 18.43 -5.41
CA GLU A 51 -6.53 17.13 -6.06
C GLU A 51 -6.73 15.99 -5.04
N PRO A 52 -7.50 14.93 -5.36
CA PRO A 52 -7.86 13.88 -4.40
C PRO A 52 -6.68 13.21 -3.68
N PHE A 53 -5.54 12.99 -4.35
CA PHE A 53 -4.38 12.35 -3.73
C PHE A 53 -3.74 13.19 -2.62
N GLN A 54 -3.87 14.52 -2.67
CA GLN A 54 -3.31 15.44 -1.68
C GLN A 54 -4.13 15.49 -0.38
N GLN A 55 -5.35 14.96 -0.39
CA GLN A 55 -6.19 14.84 0.81
C GLN A 55 -5.79 13.63 1.68
N ASN A 56 -4.87 12.79 1.22
CA ASN A 56 -4.46 11.58 1.94
C ASN A 56 -3.26 11.89 2.84
N ALA A 57 -3.39 11.58 4.12
CA ALA A 57 -2.33 11.76 5.11
C ALA A 57 -2.17 10.51 5.97
N TYR A 58 -1.01 10.44 6.63
CA TYR A 58 -0.66 9.32 7.49
C TYR A 58 -0.24 9.80 8.87
N LYS A 59 -0.68 9.10 9.91
CA LYS A 59 -0.05 9.14 11.22
C LYS A 59 0.62 7.81 11.49
N LEU A 60 1.83 7.86 12.03
CA LEU A 60 2.62 6.67 12.35
C LEU A 60 2.76 6.54 13.85
N PHE A 61 2.69 5.30 14.31
CA PHE A 61 2.96 4.92 15.68
C PHE A 61 3.89 3.71 15.70
N ALA A 62 4.83 3.68 16.62
CA ALA A 62 5.54 2.46 16.96
C ALA A 62 4.81 1.77 18.11
N LEU A 63 4.64 0.45 17.98
CA LEU A 63 4.08 -0.37 19.04
C LEU A 63 5.16 -0.66 20.08
N ASP A 64 4.91 -0.23 21.32
CA ASP A 64 5.64 -0.67 22.50
C ASP A 64 4.84 -1.79 23.15
N ILE A 65 5.31 -3.03 22.97
CA ILE A 65 4.61 -4.23 23.47
C ILE A 65 4.72 -4.31 25.00
N ASP A 66 5.86 -3.91 25.56
CA ASP A 66 6.12 -4.00 27.00
C ASP A 66 5.22 -3.02 27.78
N ARG A 67 4.97 -1.85 27.20
CA ARG A 67 4.07 -0.83 27.77
C ARG A 67 2.63 -0.95 27.29
N SER A 68 2.37 -1.77 26.28
CA SER A 68 1.07 -1.87 25.60
C SER A 68 0.57 -0.52 25.07
N GLU A 69 1.48 0.26 24.47
CA GLU A 69 1.25 1.65 24.04
C GLU A 69 1.65 1.90 22.58
N LEU A 70 1.02 2.91 21.97
CA LEU A 70 1.38 3.42 20.65
C LEU A 70 2.14 4.73 20.79
N ILE A 71 3.43 4.70 20.46
CA ILE A 71 4.32 5.87 20.56
C ILE A 71 4.31 6.59 19.20
N PRO A 72 3.93 7.88 19.12
CA PRO A 72 3.93 8.62 17.87
C PRO A 72 5.31 8.64 17.19
N VAL A 73 5.32 8.46 15.87
CA VAL A 73 6.52 8.53 15.02
C VAL A 73 6.30 9.61 13.96
N ASN A 74 7.22 10.56 13.89
CA ASN A 74 7.20 11.65 12.91
C ASN A 74 8.35 11.56 11.89
N CYS A 75 9.18 10.51 11.97
CA CYS A 75 10.32 10.32 11.09
C CYS A 75 10.65 8.82 10.97
N LEU A 76 10.72 8.32 9.75
CA LEU A 76 11.18 6.97 9.39
C LEU A 76 12.70 6.92 9.14
N GLY A 77 13.39 8.07 9.26
CA GLY A 77 14.80 8.21 8.96
C GLY A 77 15.11 7.84 7.51
N GLY A 78 16.13 7.01 7.30
CA GLY A 78 16.54 6.51 5.98
C GLY A 78 15.62 5.46 5.36
N ARG A 79 14.41 5.25 5.88
CA ARG A 79 13.49 4.19 5.42
C ARG A 79 12.29 4.74 4.68
N ALA A 80 11.71 3.89 3.85
CA ALA A 80 10.43 4.12 3.19
C ALA A 80 9.47 2.96 3.50
N LEU A 81 8.17 3.26 3.56
CA LEU A 81 7.12 2.25 3.69
C LEU A 81 6.40 2.10 2.36
N PHE A 82 6.04 0.88 2.01
CA PHE A 82 5.17 0.54 0.88
C PHE A 82 3.94 -0.12 1.49
N LEU A 83 2.80 0.56 1.43
CA LEU A 83 1.59 0.16 2.12
C LEU A 83 0.53 -0.30 1.11
N SER A 84 -0.01 -1.49 1.36
CA SER A 84 -1.17 -2.02 0.67
C SER A 84 -2.02 -2.81 1.67
N ARG A 85 -3.28 -3.06 1.29
CA ARG A 85 -4.23 -3.85 2.08
C ARG A 85 -3.73 -5.28 2.32
N ASP A 86 -3.03 -5.84 1.34
CA ASP A 86 -2.62 -7.25 1.38
C ASP A 86 -1.22 -7.44 2.00
N ARG A 87 -0.27 -6.57 1.66
CA ARG A 87 1.10 -6.60 2.18
C ARG A 87 1.63 -5.19 2.41
N SER A 88 2.29 -5.01 3.53
CA SER A 88 3.10 -3.82 3.81
C SER A 88 4.57 -4.20 3.90
N LEU A 89 5.44 -3.32 3.43
CA LEU A 89 6.88 -3.53 3.40
C LEU A 89 7.60 -2.27 3.84
N SER A 90 8.66 -2.41 4.63
CA SER A 90 9.61 -1.34 4.90
C SER A 90 10.95 -1.66 4.27
N VAL A 91 11.55 -0.67 3.59
CA VAL A 91 12.87 -0.81 2.98
C VAL A 91 13.80 0.31 3.44
N SER A 92 15.10 0.01 3.46
CA SER A 92 16.13 1.05 3.54
C SER A 92 16.21 1.76 2.19
N ALA A 93 16.10 3.08 2.18
CA ALA A 93 16.26 3.89 0.97
C ALA A 93 17.74 4.14 0.61
N ARG A 94 18.69 3.75 1.49
CA ARG A 94 20.13 4.05 1.33
C ARG A 94 20.70 3.59 -0.03
N ASP A 95 20.29 2.41 -0.47
CA ASP A 95 20.87 1.72 -1.64
C ASP A 95 19.83 1.49 -2.76
N LEU A 96 18.65 2.13 -2.65
CA LEU A 96 17.56 1.98 -3.60
C LEU A 96 17.36 3.29 -4.39
N PRO A 97 17.98 3.43 -5.58
CA PRO A 97 17.76 4.60 -6.41
C PRO A 97 16.26 4.72 -6.74
N SER A 98 15.71 5.93 -6.74
CA SER A 98 14.28 6.25 -6.89
C SER A 98 13.36 6.00 -5.68
N VAL A 99 13.88 5.52 -4.54
CA VAL A 99 13.12 5.45 -3.29
C VAL A 99 13.46 6.63 -2.40
N ASN A 100 12.45 7.43 -2.05
CA ASN A 100 12.61 8.58 -1.19
C ASN A 100 12.70 8.15 0.27
N ASN A 101 13.68 8.64 1.01
CA ASN A 101 13.70 8.44 2.46
C ASN A 101 12.52 9.16 3.14
N ASN A 102 12.19 8.71 4.35
CA ASN A 102 11.16 9.31 5.17
C ASN A 102 9.81 9.47 4.45
N SER A 103 9.40 8.44 3.71
CA SER A 103 8.23 8.48 2.84
C SER A 103 7.37 7.22 2.90
N ILE A 104 6.13 7.36 2.45
CA ILE A 104 5.14 6.27 2.34
C ILE A 104 4.66 6.20 0.90
N TYR A 105 4.82 5.03 0.29
CA TYR A 105 4.30 4.69 -1.03
C TYR A 105 2.99 3.93 -0.87
N PHE A 106 1.96 4.36 -1.57
CA PHE A 106 0.64 3.77 -1.52
C PHE A 106 -0.11 3.98 -2.84
N SER A 107 -1.27 3.33 -2.96
CA SER A 107 -2.11 3.38 -4.16
C SER A 107 -3.48 3.95 -3.87
N LEU A 108 -3.99 4.76 -4.80
CA LEU A 108 -5.36 5.23 -4.84
C LEU A 108 -6.05 4.75 -6.12
N ARG A 109 -7.38 4.87 -6.17
CA ARG A 109 -8.17 4.38 -7.32
C ARG A 109 -7.76 5.03 -8.65
N ARG A 110 -7.40 6.31 -8.66
CA ARG A 110 -7.01 7.06 -9.87
C ARG A 110 -5.49 7.29 -9.97
N ASP A 111 -4.78 7.07 -8.87
CA ASP A 111 -3.36 7.35 -8.77
C ASP A 111 -2.69 6.07 -8.22
N PRO A 112 -2.25 5.15 -9.10
CA PRO A 112 -1.75 3.85 -8.66
C PRO A 112 -0.52 3.94 -7.77
N VAL A 113 0.30 4.98 -7.98
CA VAL A 113 1.53 5.18 -7.23
C VAL A 113 1.57 6.62 -6.74
N VAL A 114 1.36 6.78 -5.44
CA VAL A 114 1.47 8.04 -4.72
C VAL A 114 2.57 7.88 -3.67
N VAL A 115 3.43 8.88 -3.55
CA VAL A 115 4.40 9.00 -2.47
C VAL A 115 3.96 10.11 -1.54
N HIS A 116 3.95 9.84 -0.24
CA HIS A 116 3.69 10.82 0.81
C HIS A 116 4.97 11.04 1.61
N SER A 117 5.43 12.28 1.68
CA SER A 117 6.60 12.67 2.48
C SER A 117 6.15 12.94 3.91
N ILE A 118 6.70 12.18 4.88
CA ILE A 118 6.37 12.36 6.29
C ILE A 118 6.91 13.70 6.82
N ARG A 119 8.04 14.16 6.28
CA ARG A 119 8.66 15.43 6.67
C ARG A 119 7.83 16.64 6.28
N THR A 120 7.24 16.63 5.08
CA THR A 120 6.51 17.79 4.54
C THR A 120 5.00 17.64 4.67
N GLY A 121 4.50 16.43 4.86
CA GLY A 121 3.07 16.12 4.84
C GLY A 121 2.44 16.17 3.45
N PHE A 122 3.24 16.37 2.39
CA PHE A 122 2.74 16.44 1.01
C PHE A 122 2.81 15.09 0.31
N SER A 123 1.79 14.85 -0.51
CA SER A 123 1.69 13.70 -1.40
C SER A 123 1.94 14.12 -2.84
N GLU A 124 2.61 13.27 -3.61
CA GLU A 124 2.94 13.46 -5.02
C GLU A 124 2.65 12.20 -5.83
N ARG A 125 2.27 12.35 -7.09
CA ARG A 125 2.05 11.22 -8.01
C ARG A 125 3.37 10.86 -8.66
N LEU A 126 3.71 9.58 -8.67
CA LEU A 126 4.89 9.11 -9.39
C LEU A 126 4.56 8.57 -10.79
N ALA A 127 3.32 8.14 -11.02
CA ALA A 127 2.97 7.28 -12.16
C ALA A 127 2.03 7.90 -13.22
N VAL A 128 1.78 9.21 -13.25
CA VAL A 128 0.89 9.81 -14.27
C VAL A 128 1.40 9.54 -15.70
N THR A 129 2.71 9.44 -15.85
CA THR A 129 3.37 9.10 -17.13
C THR A 129 3.38 7.60 -17.43
N CYS A 130 2.90 6.74 -16.51
CA CYS A 130 2.97 5.29 -16.63
C CYS A 130 1.62 4.60 -16.86
N GLN A 131 0.50 5.32 -16.73
CA GLN A 131 -0.83 4.76 -16.98
C GLN A 131 -1.02 4.44 -18.48
N ILE A 132 -1.28 3.17 -18.82
CA ILE A 132 -1.32 2.72 -20.23
C ILE A 132 -2.72 2.74 -20.88
N HIS A 133 -3.76 3.06 -20.09
CA HIS A 133 -5.16 3.08 -20.52
C HIS A 133 -5.92 4.25 -19.86
N ASP A 134 -6.96 4.76 -20.51
CA ASP A 134 -7.84 5.80 -19.96
C ASP A 134 -8.97 5.23 -19.07
N GLY A 135 -8.94 3.92 -18.83
CA GLY A 135 -9.98 3.19 -18.09
C GLY A 135 -10.97 2.47 -19.00
N LYS A 136 -10.98 2.80 -20.29
CA LYS A 136 -11.76 2.11 -21.31
C LYS A 136 -10.86 1.42 -22.32
N ASP A 137 -9.93 2.15 -22.92
CA ASP A 137 -9.11 1.68 -24.03
C ASP A 137 -7.62 1.86 -23.73
N ARG A 138 -6.79 1.04 -24.38
CA ARG A 138 -5.33 1.20 -24.31
C ARG A 138 -4.94 2.46 -25.06
N ILE A 139 -4.31 3.40 -24.37
CA ILE A 139 -3.86 4.68 -24.96
C ILE A 139 -2.38 4.67 -25.33
N ARG A 140 -1.57 3.76 -24.77
CA ARG A 140 -0.14 3.64 -25.09
C ARG A 140 0.46 2.25 -24.76
N PRO A 141 1.67 1.94 -25.26
CA PRO A 141 2.40 0.75 -24.83
C PRO A 141 2.86 0.80 -23.36
N SER A 142 3.34 -0.35 -22.86
CA SER A 142 3.94 -0.47 -21.52
C SER A 142 5.20 0.39 -21.41
N VAL A 143 5.39 1.02 -20.26
CA VAL A 143 6.48 1.99 -20.01
C VAL A 143 7.66 1.31 -19.31
N ARG A 144 8.55 0.69 -20.11
CA ARG A 144 9.74 -0.01 -19.60
C ARG A 144 11.01 0.79 -19.89
N PRO A 145 12.04 0.75 -19.00
CA PRO A 145 12.11 -0.02 -17.75
C PRO A 145 11.30 0.57 -16.59
N PHE A 146 10.91 -0.28 -15.65
CA PHE A 146 10.18 0.13 -14.43
C PHE A 146 11.14 0.53 -13.30
N THR A 147 10.71 1.42 -12.41
CA THR A 147 11.52 1.81 -11.24
C THR A 147 11.49 0.73 -10.16
N ILE A 148 12.47 0.74 -9.24
CA ILE A 148 12.43 -0.19 -8.11
C ILE A 148 11.24 0.07 -7.19
N ALA A 149 10.78 1.33 -7.10
CA ALA A 149 9.57 1.68 -6.35
C ALA A 149 8.33 1.01 -6.95
N ASP A 150 8.22 0.94 -8.28
CA ASP A 150 7.14 0.22 -8.97
C ASP A 150 7.15 -1.26 -8.63
N HIS A 151 8.33 -1.89 -8.60
CA HIS A 151 8.48 -3.29 -8.25
C HIS A 151 8.12 -3.57 -6.79
N LEU A 152 8.57 -2.75 -5.86
CA LEU A 152 8.27 -2.89 -4.43
C LEU A 152 6.78 -2.68 -4.14
N LEU A 153 6.15 -1.68 -4.78
CA LEU A 153 4.72 -1.48 -4.63
C LEU A 153 3.92 -2.59 -5.31
N THR A 154 4.36 -3.10 -6.46
CA THR A 154 3.75 -4.29 -7.09
C THR A 154 3.88 -5.50 -6.19
N TYR A 155 5.03 -5.70 -5.53
CA TYR A 155 5.18 -6.75 -4.52
C TYR A 155 4.15 -6.57 -3.39
N CYS A 156 3.83 -5.36 -2.95
CA CYS A 156 2.76 -5.16 -1.96
C CYS A 156 1.35 -5.58 -2.45
N HIS A 157 1.16 -5.77 -3.76
CA HIS A 157 -0.10 -6.19 -4.40
C HIS A 157 0.03 -7.62 -5.00
N PRO A 158 -0.24 -8.67 -4.22
CA PRO A 158 0.00 -10.06 -4.63
C PRO A 158 -0.80 -10.49 -5.87
N HIS A 159 -1.95 -9.88 -6.13
CA HIS A 159 -2.80 -10.23 -7.28
C HIS A 159 -2.12 -9.93 -8.62
N GLU A 160 -1.41 -8.82 -8.72
CA GLU A 160 -0.63 -8.42 -9.91
C GLU A 160 0.73 -9.10 -9.91
N TRP A 161 1.41 -9.11 -8.75
CA TRP A 161 2.75 -9.69 -8.60
C TRP A 161 2.81 -11.16 -9.05
N THR A 162 1.91 -12.01 -8.56
CA THR A 162 1.89 -13.45 -8.87
C THR A 162 1.61 -13.75 -10.34
N LYS A 163 1.05 -12.78 -11.07
CA LYS A 163 0.78 -12.88 -12.49
C LYS A 163 1.89 -12.31 -13.37
N GLY A 164 2.89 -11.67 -12.78
CA GLY A 164 3.93 -10.96 -13.52
C GLY A 164 3.43 -9.66 -14.15
N LEU A 165 2.36 -9.07 -13.60
CA LEU A 165 1.84 -7.78 -14.03
C LEU A 165 2.41 -6.67 -13.14
N MET A 166 2.71 -5.52 -13.74
CA MET A 166 3.11 -4.34 -12.97
C MET A 166 1.88 -3.60 -12.46
N PHE A 167 1.83 -3.39 -11.14
CA PHE A 167 0.64 -2.85 -10.50
C PHE A 167 0.24 -1.50 -11.08
N HIS A 168 1.16 -0.58 -11.33
CA HIS A 168 0.79 0.75 -11.84
C HIS A 168 0.17 0.74 -13.25
N GLU A 169 0.45 -0.28 -14.07
CA GLU A 169 -0.13 -0.41 -15.41
C GLU A 169 -1.47 -1.16 -15.39
N TYR A 170 -1.69 -2.00 -14.37
CA TYR A 170 -2.78 -2.97 -14.33
C TYR A 170 -3.61 -2.94 -13.03
N HIS A 171 -3.48 -1.90 -12.20
CA HIS A 171 -4.27 -1.74 -10.96
C HIS A 171 -5.78 -1.65 -11.23
N SER A 172 -6.15 -1.29 -12.46
CA SER A 172 -7.50 -1.33 -12.99
C SER A 172 -7.42 -1.88 -14.42
N ILE A 173 -7.98 -3.06 -14.69
CA ILE A 173 -7.94 -3.66 -16.03
C ILE A 173 -9.24 -3.27 -16.76
N PRO A 174 -9.17 -2.48 -17.86
CA PRO A 174 -10.36 -2.13 -18.64
C PRO A 174 -11.05 -3.36 -19.23
N GLU A 175 -12.36 -3.28 -19.43
CA GLU A 175 -13.15 -4.37 -20.04
C GLU A 175 -12.66 -4.73 -21.45
N SER A 176 -12.15 -3.75 -22.20
CA SER A 176 -11.59 -3.96 -23.55
C SER A 176 -10.36 -4.87 -23.57
N PHE A 177 -9.72 -5.14 -22.41
CA PHE A 177 -8.58 -6.05 -22.29
C PHE A 177 -9.10 -7.49 -22.13
N GLU A 178 -9.99 -7.92 -23.04
CA GLU A 178 -10.70 -9.19 -22.97
C GLU A 178 -9.73 -10.39 -22.95
N GLU A 179 -8.74 -10.38 -23.83
CA GLU A 179 -7.74 -11.45 -23.94
C GLU A 179 -6.91 -11.58 -22.64
N LEU A 180 -6.44 -10.46 -22.09
CA LEU A 180 -5.72 -10.46 -20.82
C LEU A 180 -6.62 -10.98 -19.69
N THR A 181 -7.87 -10.53 -19.64
CA THR A 181 -8.85 -10.99 -18.64
C THR A 181 -9.10 -12.49 -18.75
N LYS A 182 -9.22 -13.02 -19.97
CA LYS A 182 -9.35 -14.46 -20.24
C LYS A 182 -8.12 -15.24 -19.77
N ASN A 183 -6.93 -14.74 -20.06
CA ASN A 183 -5.66 -15.37 -19.66
C ASN A 183 -5.50 -15.38 -18.13
N ILE A 184 -5.86 -14.29 -17.45
CA ILE A 184 -5.88 -14.22 -15.98
C ILE A 184 -6.84 -15.25 -15.40
N LYS A 185 -8.07 -15.36 -15.93
CA LYS A 185 -9.06 -16.33 -15.47
C LYS A 185 -8.57 -17.77 -15.67
N ALA A 186 -7.97 -18.07 -16.82
CA ALA A 186 -7.40 -19.38 -17.11
C ALA A 186 -6.31 -19.75 -16.09
N LYS A 187 -5.32 -18.87 -15.87
CA LYS A 187 -4.24 -19.09 -14.89
C LYS A 187 -4.76 -19.26 -13.45
N ASN A 188 -5.77 -18.48 -13.07
CA ASN A 188 -6.40 -18.61 -11.75
C ASN A 188 -7.15 -19.94 -11.59
N SER A 189 -7.71 -20.50 -12.66
CA SER A 189 -8.41 -21.80 -12.61
C SER A 189 -7.47 -22.99 -12.38
N GLU A 190 -6.20 -22.85 -12.76
CA GLU A 190 -5.14 -23.84 -12.52
C GLU A 190 -4.63 -23.79 -11.06
N LEU A 191 -4.73 -22.63 -10.41
CA LEU A 191 -4.39 -22.44 -9.00
C LEU A 191 -5.45 -23.11 -8.11
N ARG A 192 -5.21 -24.38 -7.75
CA ARG A 192 -5.98 -25.07 -6.70
C ARG A 192 -5.63 -24.50 -5.34
N ILE A 193 -6.36 -23.47 -4.90
CA ILE A 193 -6.33 -23.03 -3.51
C ILE A 193 -7.15 -24.03 -2.69
N PRO A 194 -6.57 -24.75 -1.71
CA PRO A 194 -7.33 -25.63 -0.85
C PRO A 194 -8.39 -24.81 -0.11
N ARG A 195 -9.66 -25.09 -0.38
CA ARG A 195 -10.75 -24.52 0.40
C ARG A 195 -10.72 -25.20 1.77
N ILE A 196 -10.50 -24.42 2.83
CA ILE A 196 -10.74 -24.89 4.19
C ILE A 196 -12.25 -25.15 4.28
N ALA A 197 -12.64 -26.42 4.42
CA ALA A 197 -14.02 -26.77 4.69
C ALA A 197 -14.43 -26.11 6.01
N ALA A 198 -15.40 -25.20 5.94
CA ALA A 198 -16.09 -24.72 7.13
C ALA A 198 -16.68 -25.95 7.84
N ARG A 199 -16.26 -26.17 9.09
CA ARG A 199 -16.90 -27.11 10.01
C ARG A 199 -17.98 -26.38 10.76
#